data_AF-A0A367IYI3-F1
#
_entry.id   AF-A0A367IYI3-F1
#
_cell.length_a   1.000
_cell.length_b   1.000
_cell.length_c   1.000
_cell.angle_alpha   90.00
_cell.angle_beta   90.00
_cell.angle_gamma   90.00
#
_symmetry.space_group_name_H-M   'P 1'
#
loop_
_entity.id
_entity.type
_entity.pdbx_description
1 polymer ?
#
loop_
_entity_poly.entity_id
_entity_poly.type
_entity_poly.pdbx_seq_one_letter_code
_entity_poly.pdbx_strand_id
1 'polypeptide(L)'
;DPQKLDVPLTSIKGHESIVNCMSGLNQTISEIATGSRDGCVKVWDTRQPEKAVLTIRSNSKKDIWAVAFGWIRNSKVLAVGYEDGLVQLFDVNGSQYLWNTQLKDGVCSIDFLNDKLLVSTLNGAYKINIESGKIEQVQQMEMENYQPIKILT
;
A
#
# COMPACT_ATOMS: atom_id res chain seq x y z
N ASP A 1 17.35 24.54 -4.88
CA ASP A 1 16.60 25.32 -3.87
C ASP A 1 15.27 24.60 -3.68
N PRO A 2 14.99 24.01 -2.51
CA PRO A 2 13.75 23.27 -2.25
C PRO A 2 12.48 24.15 -2.33
N GLN A 3 12.63 25.48 -2.44
CA GLN A 3 11.53 26.43 -2.64
C GLN A 3 11.16 26.64 -4.11
N LYS A 4 11.99 26.15 -5.04
CA LYS A 4 11.70 26.17 -6.49
C LYS A 4 10.86 24.96 -6.86
N LEU A 5 9.55 25.16 -6.84
CA LEU A 5 8.55 24.13 -7.13
C LEU A 5 8.37 23.83 -8.63
N ASP A 6 9.05 24.58 -9.50
CA ASP A 6 8.99 24.46 -10.95
C ASP A 6 9.95 23.40 -11.52
N VAL A 7 10.93 22.94 -10.72
CA VAL A 7 11.91 21.93 -11.14
C VAL A 7 11.92 20.78 -10.13
N PRO A 8 11.76 19.52 -10.57
CA PRO A 8 11.87 18.39 -9.67
C PRO A 8 13.30 18.31 -9.10
N LEU A 9 13.42 17.98 -7.82
CA LEU A 9 14.72 17.75 -7.19
C LEU A 9 15.45 16.55 -7.80
N THR A 10 14.69 15.49 -8.13
CA THR A 10 15.16 14.26 -8.76
C THR A 10 14.08 13.71 -9.68
N SER A 11 14.46 13.15 -10.84
CA SER A 11 13.55 12.49 -11.77
C SER A 11 14.18 11.21 -12.31
N ILE A 12 13.49 10.07 -12.14
CA ILE A 12 13.99 8.74 -12.51
C ILE A 12 12.91 7.99 -13.30
N LYS A 13 13.31 7.38 -14.41
CA LYS A 13 12.46 6.41 -15.12
C LYS A 13 12.53 5.06 -14.42
N GLY A 14 11.76 4.92 -13.34
CA GLY A 14 11.82 3.74 -12.47
C GLY A 14 10.90 2.58 -12.88
N HIS A 15 9.82 2.88 -13.61
CA HIS A 15 8.78 1.93 -14.00
C HIS A 15 8.53 1.99 -15.50
N GLU A 16 8.01 0.90 -16.08
CA GLU A 16 7.71 0.80 -17.51
C GLU A 16 6.26 1.20 -17.84
N SER A 17 5.48 1.57 -16.83
CA SER A 17 4.08 1.99 -16.96
C SER A 17 3.68 2.95 -15.83
N ILE A 18 2.38 3.26 -15.76
CA ILE A 18 1.78 4.18 -14.80
C ILE A 18 2.08 3.73 -13.37
N VAL A 19 2.62 4.64 -12.56
CA VAL A 19 2.71 4.48 -11.10
C VAL A 19 1.37 4.87 -10.51
N ASN A 20 0.64 3.89 -9.96
CA ASN A 20 -0.72 4.10 -9.45
C ASN A 20 -0.72 4.54 -7.98
N CYS A 21 0.28 4.10 -7.21
CA CYS A 21 0.30 4.29 -5.77
C CYS A 21 1.73 4.43 -5.22
N MET A 22 1.82 5.04 -4.04
CA MET A 22 3.06 5.14 -3.30
C MET A 22 2.81 5.14 -1.79
N SER A 23 3.81 4.70 -1.02
CA SER A 23 3.85 4.82 0.44
C SER A 23 5.23 5.31 0.84
N GLY A 24 5.28 6.33 1.69
CA GLY A 24 6.54 6.82 2.28
C GLY A 24 6.75 6.25 3.68
N LEU A 25 8.01 6.04 4.04
CA LEU A 25 8.42 5.65 5.39
C LEU A 25 9.60 6.51 5.81
N ASN A 26 9.36 7.40 6.78
CA ASN A 26 10.40 8.29 7.29
C ASN A 26 11.05 7.69 8.53
N GLN A 27 12.23 7.08 8.35
CA GLN A 27 13.08 6.53 9.40
C GLN A 27 14.53 7.01 9.22
N THR A 28 15.49 6.37 9.91
CA THR A 28 16.93 6.60 9.70
C THR A 28 17.32 6.53 8.22
N ILE A 29 16.68 5.64 7.48
CA ILE A 29 16.70 5.61 6.01
C ILE A 29 15.29 5.94 5.56
N SER A 30 15.13 7.05 4.84
CA SER A 30 13.85 7.40 4.23
C SER A 30 13.65 6.52 3.00
N GLU A 31 12.54 5.78 2.99
CA GLU A 31 12.19 4.88 1.91
C GLU A 31 10.84 5.23 1.31
N ILE A 32 10.70 4.97 0.02
CA ILE A 32 9.45 5.12 -0.71
C ILE A 32 9.16 3.79 -1.39
N ALA A 33 7.95 3.27 -1.25
CA ALA A 33 7.44 2.19 -2.07
C ALA A 33 6.55 2.77 -3.17
N THR A 34 6.68 2.27 -4.40
CA THR A 34 5.83 2.63 -5.53
C THR A 34 5.26 1.38 -6.18
N GLY A 35 3.97 1.38 -6.49
CA GLY A 35 3.28 0.32 -7.22
C GLY A 35 2.85 0.78 -8.61
N SER A 36 2.98 -0.09 -9.61
CA SER A 36 2.77 0.26 -11.02
C SER A 36 1.92 -0.75 -11.79
N ARG A 37 1.32 -0.27 -12.88
CA ARG A 37 0.68 -1.05 -13.95
C ARG A 37 1.65 -1.98 -14.71
N ASP A 38 2.96 -1.83 -14.49
CA ASP A 38 3.94 -2.80 -15.00
C ASP A 38 3.99 -4.11 -14.18
N GLY A 39 3.17 -4.23 -13.13
CA GLY A 39 3.09 -5.38 -12.24
C GLY A 39 4.24 -5.49 -11.24
N CYS A 40 5.00 -4.41 -11.05
CA CYS A 40 6.08 -4.33 -10.08
C CYS A 40 5.74 -3.37 -8.94
N VAL A 41 6.20 -3.73 -7.75
CA VAL A 41 6.43 -2.79 -6.65
C VAL A 41 7.91 -2.56 -6.52
N LYS A 42 8.32 -1.30 -6.38
CA LYS A 42 9.72 -0.91 -6.16
C LYS A 42 9.85 -0.15 -4.86
N VAL A 43 10.91 -0.43 -4.10
CA VAL A 43 11.28 0.34 -2.91
C VAL A 43 12.55 1.12 -3.22
N TRP A 44 12.58 2.39 -2.84
CA TRP A 44 13.61 3.36 -3.14
C TRP A 44 14.20 3.91 -1.84
N ASP A 45 15.52 3.98 -1.73
CA ASP A 45 16.19 4.78 -0.70
C ASP A 45 16.33 6.21 -1.25
N THR A 46 15.77 7.20 -0.56
CA THR A 46 15.79 8.59 -1.04
C THR A 46 17.19 9.19 -1.11
N ARG A 47 18.19 8.57 -0.46
CA ARG A 47 19.61 8.99 -0.50
C ARG A 47 20.34 8.43 -1.73
N GLN A 48 19.80 7.37 -2.35
CA GLN A 48 20.36 6.71 -3.53
C GLN A 48 19.25 6.47 -4.57
N PRO A 49 18.66 7.54 -5.12
CA PRO A 49 17.39 7.43 -5.81
C PRO A 49 17.53 6.76 -7.19
N GLU A 50 18.74 6.69 -7.76
CA GLU A 50 19.04 6.10 -9.08
C GLU A 50 18.62 4.63 -9.25
N LYS A 51 18.48 3.88 -8.16
CA LYS A 51 18.14 2.46 -8.22
C LYS A 51 17.23 2.05 -7.06
N ALA A 52 16.21 1.25 -7.38
CA ALA A 52 15.37 0.60 -6.38
C ALA A 52 16.20 -0.40 -5.55
N VAL A 53 16.09 -0.31 -4.22
CA VAL A 53 16.73 -1.24 -3.28
C VAL A 53 16.01 -2.59 -3.22
N LEU A 54 14.73 -2.62 -3.56
CA LEU A 54 13.93 -3.84 -3.69
C LEU A 54 13.01 -3.73 -4.91
N THR A 55 12.82 -4.84 -5.62
CA THR A 55 11.77 -4.97 -6.65
C THR A 55 10.98 -6.25 -6.37
N ILE A 56 9.69 -6.11 -6.13
CA ILE A 56 8.74 -7.20 -5.99
C ILE A 56 7.97 -7.30 -7.30
N ARG A 57 7.88 -8.51 -7.86
CA ARG A 57 7.14 -8.79 -9.09
C ARG A 57 6.28 -10.02 -8.88
N SER A 58 5.00 -9.90 -9.21
CA SER A 58 4.10 -11.05 -9.26
C SER A 58 4.31 -11.82 -10.58
N ASN A 59 4.10 -13.14 -10.59
CA ASN A 59 4.25 -13.97 -11.79
C ASN A 59 3.30 -13.55 -12.93
N SER A 60 2.16 -12.96 -12.58
CA SER A 60 1.21 -12.33 -13.50
C SER A 60 1.42 -10.81 -13.53
N LYS A 61 1.38 -10.20 -14.71
CA LYS A 61 1.37 -8.73 -14.84
C LYS A 61 0.01 -8.15 -14.43
N LYS A 62 -0.25 -8.13 -13.12
CA LYS A 62 -1.45 -7.54 -12.51
C LYS A 62 -1.15 -6.11 -12.09
N ASP A 63 -2.09 -5.20 -12.29
CA ASP A 63 -1.92 -3.82 -11.85
C ASP A 63 -1.82 -3.74 -10.32
N ILE A 64 -0.82 -3.02 -9.83
CA ILE A 64 -0.73 -2.64 -8.43
C ILE A 64 -1.53 -1.37 -8.23
N TRP A 65 -2.50 -1.38 -7.33
CA TRP A 65 -3.36 -0.23 -7.05
C TRP A 65 -3.11 0.37 -5.67
N ALA A 66 -2.59 -0.40 -4.71
CA ALA A 66 -2.31 0.09 -3.37
C ALA A 66 -1.02 -0.52 -2.81
N VAL A 67 -0.26 0.30 -2.08
CA VAL A 67 0.88 -0.16 -1.27
C VAL A 67 0.86 0.57 0.07
N ALA A 68 1.28 -0.11 1.13
CA ALA A 68 1.42 0.50 2.46
C ALA A 68 2.60 -0.11 3.20
N PHE A 69 3.44 0.74 3.80
CA PHE A 69 4.44 0.29 4.77
C PHE A 69 3.81 0.06 6.14
N GLY A 70 4.35 -0.91 6.86
CA GLY A 70 3.95 -1.18 8.24
C GLY A 70 5.01 -1.96 9.00
N TRP A 71 4.61 -2.48 10.17
CA TRP A 71 5.51 -3.19 11.07
C TRP A 71 4.85 -4.43 11.68
N ILE A 72 5.57 -5.54 11.70
CA ILE A 72 5.24 -6.75 12.46
C ILE A 72 6.42 -7.08 13.37
N ARG A 73 6.23 -7.03 14.69
CA ARG A 73 7.27 -7.41 15.68
C ARG A 73 8.65 -6.78 15.39
N ASN A 74 8.67 -5.47 15.10
CA ASN A 74 9.86 -4.68 14.70
C ASN A 74 10.48 -5.04 13.33
N SER A 75 9.81 -5.84 12.52
CA SER A 75 10.20 -6.12 11.14
C SER A 75 9.36 -5.28 10.18
N LYS A 76 10.04 -4.59 9.26
CA LYS A 76 9.42 -3.71 8.29
C LYS A 76 8.70 -4.56 7.25
N VAL A 77 7.41 -4.32 7.09
CA VAL A 77 6.58 -5.04 6.13
C VAL A 77 5.99 -4.10 5.09
N LEU A 78 5.63 -4.66 3.94
CA LEU A 78 4.97 -3.96 2.85
C LEU A 78 3.74 -4.76 2.44
N ALA A 79 2.57 -4.13 2.54
CA ALA A 79 1.33 -4.65 2.00
C ALA A 79 1.16 -4.16 0.56
N VAL A 80 0.67 -5.04 -0.32
CA VAL A 80 0.46 -4.78 -1.74
C VAL A 80 -0.94 -5.22 -2.13
N GLY A 81 -1.70 -4.31 -2.72
CA GLY A 81 -3.07 -4.52 -3.20
C GLY A 81 -3.15 -4.41 -4.72
N TYR A 82 -3.87 -5.34 -5.32
CA TYR A 82 -3.95 -5.53 -6.77
C TYR A 82 -5.35 -5.22 -7.32
N GLU A 83 -5.41 -5.00 -8.63
CA GLU A 83 -6.67 -4.74 -9.37
C GLU A 83 -7.73 -5.83 -9.24
N ASP A 84 -7.31 -7.06 -8.98
CA ASP A 84 -8.18 -8.24 -8.93
C ASP A 84 -8.56 -8.65 -7.52
N GLY A 85 -8.25 -7.83 -6.52
CA GLY A 85 -8.57 -8.09 -5.12
C GLY A 85 -7.52 -8.92 -4.37
N LEU A 86 -6.44 -9.34 -5.03
CA LEU A 86 -5.31 -9.95 -4.34
C LEU A 86 -4.72 -8.93 -3.36
N VAL A 87 -4.42 -9.38 -2.15
CA VAL A 87 -3.63 -8.65 -1.16
C VAL A 87 -2.46 -9.55 -0.77
N GLN A 88 -1.24 -9.01 -0.79
CA GLN A 88 -0.03 -9.71 -0.38
C GLN A 88 0.71 -8.92 0.69
N LEU A 89 1.39 -9.65 1.58
CA LEU A 89 2.25 -9.07 2.59
C LEU A 89 3.68 -9.62 2.45
N PHE A 90 4.65 -8.71 2.52
CA PHE A 90 6.07 -9.02 2.41
C PHE A 90 6.84 -8.47 3.60
N ASP A 91 7.83 -9.21 4.09
CA ASP A 91 8.91 -8.68 4.92
C ASP A 91 9.96 -8.06 4.01
N VAL A 92 10.18 -6.75 4.17
CA VAL A 92 11.08 -5.96 3.34
C VAL A 92 12.55 -6.20 3.73
N ASN A 93 12.82 -6.43 5.02
CA ASN A 93 14.19 -6.61 5.51
C ASN A 93 14.72 -7.99 5.14
N GLY A 94 13.91 -9.03 5.33
CA GLY A 94 14.24 -10.40 4.93
C GLY A 94 14.04 -10.67 3.43
N SER A 95 13.37 -9.77 2.70
CA SER A 95 12.91 -10.00 1.32
C SER A 95 12.07 -11.28 1.20
N GLN A 96 11.19 -11.52 2.18
CA GLN A 96 10.39 -12.74 2.27
C GLN A 96 8.92 -12.44 2.01
N TYR A 97 8.28 -13.33 1.25
CA TYR A 97 6.82 -13.38 1.15
C TYR A 97 6.26 -13.94 2.46
N LEU A 98 5.26 -13.27 3.05
CA LEU A 98 4.62 -13.71 4.29
C LEU A 98 3.33 -14.47 3.99
N TRP A 99 2.37 -13.82 3.33
CA TRP A 99 1.08 -14.42 2.99
C TRP A 99 0.35 -13.63 1.90
N ASN A 100 -0.75 -14.20 1.41
CA ASN A 100 -1.71 -13.54 0.55
C ASN A 100 -3.14 -13.87 0.97
N THR A 101 -4.07 -13.02 0.56
CA THR A 101 -5.51 -13.28 0.66
C THR A 101 -6.23 -12.67 -0.54
N GLN A 102 -7.42 -13.18 -0.85
CA GLN A 102 -8.18 -12.80 -2.03
C GLN A 102 -9.49 -12.12 -1.63
N LEU A 103 -9.64 -10.85 -2.01
CA LEU A 103 -10.89 -10.10 -1.87
C LEU A 103 -11.74 -10.26 -3.14
N LYS A 104 -13.02 -9.84 -3.06
CA LYS A 104 -13.98 -9.99 -4.17
C LYS A 104 -13.79 -8.94 -5.27
N ASP A 105 -13.25 -7.79 -4.91
CA ASP A 105 -13.13 -6.60 -5.75
C ASP A 105 -11.71 -6.03 -5.65
N GLY A 106 -11.30 -5.26 -6.66
CA GLY A 106 -9.99 -4.62 -6.72
C GLY A 106 -9.67 -3.74 -5.52
N VAL A 107 -8.42 -3.77 -5.09
CA VAL A 107 -7.96 -3.08 -3.88
C VAL A 107 -7.68 -1.61 -4.18
N CYS A 108 -8.50 -0.71 -3.64
CA CYS A 108 -8.37 0.72 -3.89
C CYS A 108 -7.39 1.42 -2.93
N SER A 109 -7.33 0.97 -1.67
CA SER A 109 -6.41 1.51 -0.67
C SER A 109 -6.11 0.47 0.40
N ILE A 110 -4.90 0.56 0.97
CA ILE A 110 -4.47 -0.23 2.12
C ILE A 110 -3.84 0.72 3.13
N ASP A 111 -4.10 0.50 4.41
CA ASP A 111 -3.37 1.14 5.50
C ASP A 111 -3.17 0.18 6.67
N PHE A 112 -2.17 0.43 7.50
CA PHE A 112 -1.91 -0.35 8.72
C PHE A 112 -2.60 0.30 9.92
N LEU A 113 -3.33 -0.50 10.69
CA LEU A 113 -3.89 -0.10 11.98
C LEU A 113 -3.68 -1.20 13.01
N ASN A 114 -2.75 -0.99 13.93
CA ASN A 114 -2.39 -1.94 14.99
C ASN A 114 -2.03 -3.33 14.42
N ASP A 115 -2.82 -4.36 14.77
CA ASP A 115 -2.68 -5.75 14.34
C ASP A 115 -3.44 -6.07 13.04
N LYS A 116 -3.94 -5.05 12.33
CA LYS A 116 -4.82 -5.19 11.16
C LYS A 116 -4.35 -4.32 9.99
N LEU A 117 -4.60 -4.79 8.78
CA LEU A 117 -4.69 -3.97 7.58
C LEU A 117 -6.14 -3.50 7.41
N LEU A 118 -6.32 -2.20 7.19
CA LEU A 118 -7.55 -1.65 6.66
C LEU A 118 -7.44 -1.67 5.14
N VAL A 119 -8.38 -2.32 4.48
CA VAL A 119 -8.39 -2.45 3.02
C VAL A 119 -9.73 -1.97 2.48
N SER A 120 -9.71 -1.03 1.55
CA SER A 120 -10.91 -0.63 0.81
C SER A 120 -10.89 -1.21 -0.60
N THR A 121 -12.09 -1.50 -1.09
CA THR A 121 -12.37 -1.91 -2.46
C THR A 121 -13.53 -1.08 -2.99
N LEU A 122 -13.88 -1.23 -4.27
CA LEU A 122 -15.01 -0.52 -4.86
C LEU A 122 -16.32 -0.73 -4.09
N ASN A 123 -16.56 -1.96 -3.62
CA ASN A 123 -17.85 -2.38 -3.06
C ASN A 123 -17.80 -2.71 -1.56
N GLY A 124 -16.67 -2.45 -0.87
CA GLY A 124 -16.57 -2.82 0.53
C GLY A 124 -15.26 -2.42 1.21
N ALA A 125 -15.26 -2.54 2.53
CA ALA A 125 -14.10 -2.35 3.38
C ALA A 125 -13.86 -3.61 4.22
N TYR A 126 -12.58 -3.92 4.43
CA TYR A 126 -12.12 -5.13 5.09
C TYR A 126 -11.08 -4.78 6.15
N LYS A 127 -11.07 -5.56 7.21
CA LYS A 127 -9.98 -5.66 8.17
C LYS A 127 -9.29 -7.00 7.92
N ILE A 128 -7.98 -6.99 7.75
CA ILE A 128 -7.19 -8.22 7.54
C ILE A 128 -6.18 -8.33 8.66
N ASN A 129 -6.19 -9.40 9.44
CA ASN A 129 -5.21 -9.59 10.50
C ASN A 129 -3.80 -9.75 9.91
N ILE A 130 -2.83 -8.95 10.39
CA ILE A 130 -1.49 -8.86 9.77
C ILE A 130 -0.66 -10.13 9.93
N GLU A 131 -0.89 -10.93 10.97
CA GLU A 131 -0.12 -12.15 11.22
C GLU A 131 -0.70 -13.36 10.44
N SER A 132 -2.02 -13.44 10.32
CA SER A 132 -2.71 -14.61 9.75
C SER A 132 -3.26 -14.42 8.34
N GLY A 133 -3.39 -13.18 7.84
CA GLY A 133 -4.07 -12.89 6.58
C GLY A 133 -5.59 -13.11 6.62
N LYS A 134 -6.17 -13.38 7.81
CA LYS A 134 -7.60 -13.64 7.99
C LYS A 134 -8.41 -12.36 7.73
N ILE A 135 -9.41 -12.47 6.86
CA ILE A 135 -10.31 -11.38 6.48
C ILE A 135 -11.49 -11.28 7.45
N GLU A 136 -11.83 -10.05 7.83
CA GLU A 136 -13.03 -9.63 8.55
C GLU A 136 -13.68 -8.50 7.73
N GLN A 137 -14.81 -8.78 7.07
CA GLN A 137 -15.53 -7.73 6.33
C GLN A 137 -16.19 -6.76 7.30
N VAL A 138 -16.00 -5.46 7.07
CA VAL A 138 -16.66 -4.43 7.88
C VAL A 138 -18.11 -4.37 7.43
N GLN A 139 -19.04 -4.68 8.34
CA GLN A 139 -20.47 -4.51 8.08
C GLN A 139 -20.76 -3.04 7.82
N GLN A 140 -21.53 -2.78 6.76
CA GLN A 140 -22.09 -1.46 6.52
C GLN A 140 -22.97 -1.13 7.72
N MET A 141 -22.73 0.02 8.38
CA MET A 141 -23.71 0.50 9.36
C MET A 141 -25.02 0.74 8.61
N GLU A 142 -26.07 0.04 8.99
CA GLU A 142 -27.42 0.44 8.58
C GLU A 142 -27.66 1.85 9.12
N MET A 143 -28.01 2.78 8.23
CA MET A 143 -28.19 4.20 8.56
C MET A 143 -29.35 4.47 9.53
N GLU A 144 -29.95 3.45 10.12
CA GLU A 144 -31.16 3.56 10.95
C GLU A 144 -30.98 4.47 12.18
N ASN A 145 -29.74 4.68 12.66
CA ASN A 145 -29.45 5.53 13.82
C ASN A 145 -28.63 6.79 13.50
N TYR A 146 -28.49 7.19 12.22
CA TYR A 146 -27.71 8.38 11.87
C TYR A 146 -28.49 9.67 12.23
N GLN A 147 -28.04 10.37 13.27
CA GLN A 147 -28.47 11.74 13.56
C GLN A 147 -27.43 12.72 13.01
N PRO A 148 -27.74 13.49 11.95
CA PRO A 148 -26.80 14.46 11.41
C PRO A 148 -26.47 15.51 12.47
N ILE A 149 -25.18 15.87 12.56
CA ILE A 149 -24.72 16.95 13.43
C ILE A 149 -25.37 18.25 12.94
N LYS A 150 -26.27 18.82 13.76
CA LYS A 150 -26.81 20.15 13.51
C LYS A 150 -25.70 21.17 13.74
N ILE A 151 -25.21 21.78 12.67
CA ILE A 151 -24.37 22.95 12.76
C ILE A 151 -25.28 24.11 13.20
N LEU A 152 -25.06 24.65 14.39
CA LEU A 152 -25.72 25.86 14.86
C LEU A 152 -25.16 27.03 14.05
N THR A 153 -25.99 27.60 13.18
CA THR A 153 -25.76 28.90 12.52
C THR A 153 -26.30 30.03 13.39
#